data_AF-A0A1V5WXI8-F1
#
_entry.id   AF-A0A1V5WXI8-F1
#
_cell.length_a   1.000
_cell.length_b   1.000
_cell.length_c   1.000
_cell.angle_alpha   90.00
_cell.angle_beta   90.00
_cell.angle_gamma   90.00
#
_symmetry.space_group_name_H-M   'P 1'
#
loop_
_entity.id
_entity.type
_entity.pdbx_description
1 polymer ?
#
loop_
_entity_poly.entity_id
_entity_poly.type
_entity_poly.pdbx_seq_one_letter_code
_entity_poly.pdbx_strand_id
1 'polypeptide(L)'
;MQGRRQPARAVNNVKLWATILAAVAVRIERLKTLARTEPQRPASTELSDYEIKAVCILKRRYGRVRIAARSLTIGQAVTHIAEIGGYTGKSSGGPPGSTTIGRGLERVRLVAEGRKLADEVRVTSWNKRVNLCRSQC
;
A
#
# COMPACT_ATOMS: atom_id res chain seq x y z
N MET A 1 -3.33 -53.22 -5.23
CA MET A 1 -3.44 -52.06 -6.14
C MET A 1 -3.22 -50.77 -5.33
N GLN A 2 -1.97 -50.42 -5.02
CA GLN A 2 -1.64 -49.15 -4.33
C GLN A 2 -1.84 -47.95 -5.26
N GLY A 3 -2.73 -47.04 -4.88
CA GLY A 3 -2.85 -45.72 -5.49
C GLY A 3 -1.61 -44.87 -5.18
N ARG A 4 -0.81 -44.56 -6.21
CA ARG A 4 0.30 -43.61 -6.16
C ARG A 4 -0.23 -42.22 -5.82
N ARG A 5 -0.14 -41.81 -4.55
CA ARG A 5 -0.32 -40.40 -4.13
C ARG A 5 0.79 -39.58 -4.81
N GLN A 6 0.45 -38.52 -5.52
CA GLN A 6 1.41 -37.69 -6.28
C GLN A 6 2.09 -36.67 -5.34
N PRO A 7 3.37 -36.83 -4.96
CA PRO A 7 4.04 -35.89 -4.05
C PRO A 7 4.50 -34.59 -4.75
N ALA A 8 4.66 -34.61 -6.08
CA ALA A 8 5.24 -33.50 -6.83
C ALA A 8 4.36 -32.23 -6.90
N ARG A 9 3.02 -32.37 -6.95
CA ARG A 9 2.11 -31.21 -6.99
C ARG A 9 2.11 -30.44 -5.67
N ALA A 10 2.15 -31.16 -4.54
CA ALA A 10 2.19 -30.55 -3.22
C ALA A 10 3.47 -29.71 -3.02
N VAL A 11 4.63 -30.25 -3.42
CA VAL A 11 5.92 -29.55 -3.31
C VAL A 11 5.97 -28.32 -4.24
N ASN A 12 5.43 -28.40 -5.45
CA ASN A 12 5.39 -27.26 -6.37
C ASN A 12 4.50 -26.12 -5.85
N ASN A 13 3.36 -26.45 -5.22
CA ASN A 13 2.48 -25.44 -4.63
C ASN A 13 3.16 -24.72 -3.46
N VAL A 14 3.90 -25.43 -2.61
CA VAL A 14 4.66 -24.82 -1.51
C VAL A 14 5.70 -23.84 -2.06
N LYS A 15 6.43 -24.21 -3.11
CA LYS A 15 7.41 -23.32 -3.76
C LYS A 15 6.73 -22.06 -4.31
N LEU A 16 5.58 -22.20 -4.98
CA LEU A 16 4.83 -21.06 -5.49
C LEU A 16 4.42 -20.09 -4.38
N TRP A 17 3.79 -20.61 -3.32
CA TRP A 17 3.37 -19.79 -2.19
C TRP A 17 4.55 -19.13 -1.48
N ALA A 18 5.65 -19.87 -1.27
CA ALA A 18 6.85 -19.34 -0.67
C ALA A 18 7.43 -18.16 -1.48
N THR A 19 7.46 -18.26 -2.82
CA THR A 19 7.94 -17.17 -3.69
C THR A 19 7.05 -15.93 -3.60
N ILE A 20 5.72 -16.10 -3.60
CA ILE A 20 4.77 -14.97 -3.47
C ILE A 20 4.94 -14.29 -2.11
N LEU A 21 4.99 -15.07 -1.02
CA LEU A 21 5.17 -14.54 0.32
C LEU A 21 6.54 -13.87 0.50
N ALA A 22 7.60 -14.43 -0.10
CA ALA A 22 8.92 -13.82 -0.10
C ALA A 22 8.93 -12.46 -0.81
N ALA A 23 8.25 -12.33 -1.96
CA ALA A 23 8.14 -11.05 -2.66
C ALA A 23 7.45 -9.97 -1.80
N VAL A 24 6.36 -10.33 -1.11
CA VAL A 24 5.66 -9.42 -0.19
C VAL A 24 6.56 -9.05 1.00
N ALA A 25 7.24 -10.02 1.59
CA ALA A 25 8.15 -9.81 2.71
C ALA A 25 9.30 -8.86 2.33
N VAL A 26 9.92 -9.07 1.17
CA VAL A 26 11.01 -8.21 0.67
C VAL A 26 10.55 -6.76 0.49
N ARG A 27 9.34 -6.52 -0.04
CA ARG A 27 8.79 -5.15 -0.13
C ARG A 27 8.65 -4.49 1.23
N ILE A 28 8.14 -5.21 2.23
CA ILE A 28 8.00 -4.70 3.60
C ILE A 28 9.37 -4.42 4.22
N GLU A 29 10.33 -5.33 4.04
CA GLU A 29 11.70 -5.18 4.54
C GLU A 29 12.44 -4.01 3.89
N ARG A 30 12.21 -3.78 2.58
CA ARG A 30 12.75 -2.62 1.87
C ARG A 30 12.24 -1.31 2.44
N LEU A 31 10.92 -1.19 2.65
CA LEU A 31 10.31 0.00 3.26
C LEU A 31 10.82 0.22 4.69
N LYS A 32 10.93 -0.86 5.48
CA LYS A 32 11.44 -0.80 6.86
C LYS A 32 12.91 -0.36 6.90
N THR A 33 13.74 -0.89 6.00
CA THR A 33 15.15 -0.54 5.89
C THR A 33 15.30 0.94 5.53
N LEU A 34 14.60 1.40 4.49
CA LEU A 34 14.65 2.81 4.06
C LEU A 34 14.15 3.78 5.12
N ALA A 35 13.12 3.42 5.87
CA ALA A 35 12.65 4.23 6.99
C ALA A 35 13.69 4.38 8.12
N ARG A 36 14.64 3.44 8.24
CA ARG A 36 15.70 3.47 9.27
C ARG A 36 17.00 4.10 8.77
N THR A 37 17.38 3.84 7.52
CA THR A 37 18.64 4.31 6.95
C THR A 37 18.53 5.70 6.35
N GLU A 38 17.43 5.99 5.66
CA GLU A 38 17.22 7.25 4.90
C GLU A 38 15.82 7.82 5.13
N PRO A 39 15.44 8.17 6.38
CA PRO A 39 14.08 8.56 6.72
C PRO A 39 13.59 9.83 6.00
N GLN A 40 14.50 10.70 5.55
CA GLN A 40 14.19 11.98 4.89
C GLN A 40 13.90 11.84 3.39
N ARG A 41 14.13 10.66 2.80
CA ARG A 41 13.90 10.42 1.39
C ARG A 41 12.42 10.61 1.05
N PRO A 42 12.06 11.16 -0.13
CA PRO A 42 10.66 11.30 -0.52
C PRO A 42 9.97 9.93 -0.63
N ALA A 43 8.73 9.84 -0.11
CA ALA A 43 7.93 8.62 -0.13
C ALA A 43 7.61 8.12 -1.55
N SER A 44 7.63 9.01 -2.55
CA SER A 44 7.44 8.68 -3.97
C SER A 44 8.53 7.78 -4.56
N THR A 45 9.64 7.55 -3.84
CA THR A 45 10.68 6.62 -4.28
C THR A 45 10.18 5.17 -4.32
N GLU A 46 9.39 4.75 -3.32
CA GLU A 46 8.96 3.35 -3.16
C GLU A 46 7.43 3.20 -3.16
N LEU A 47 6.68 4.26 -2.84
CA LEU A 47 5.22 4.26 -2.84
C LEU A 47 4.69 4.99 -4.07
N SER A 48 3.65 4.45 -4.68
CA SER A 48 2.92 5.12 -5.76
C SER A 48 2.14 6.34 -5.25
N ASP A 49 1.83 7.28 -6.15
CA ASP A 49 1.03 8.46 -5.83
C ASP A 49 -0.33 8.10 -5.22
N TYR A 50 -0.97 7.02 -5.69
CA TYR A 50 -2.23 6.54 -5.15
C TYR A 50 -2.08 5.98 -3.74
N GLU A 51 -1.00 5.26 -3.46
CA GLU A 51 -0.68 4.79 -2.10
C GLU A 51 -0.43 5.97 -1.15
N ILE A 52 0.34 6.98 -1.57
CA ILE A 52 0.62 8.17 -0.76
C ILE A 52 -0.68 8.93 -0.46
N LYS A 53 -1.53 9.13 -1.47
CA LYS A 53 -2.87 9.72 -1.29
C LYS A 53 -3.74 8.87 -0.36
N ALA A 54 -3.72 7.55 -0.52
CA ALA A 54 -4.48 6.63 0.31
C ALA A 54 -4.04 6.67 1.78
N VAL A 55 -2.73 6.73 2.06
CA VAL A 55 -2.20 6.95 3.41
C VAL A 55 -2.74 8.26 3.98
N CYS A 56 -2.72 9.35 3.22
CA CYS A 56 -3.24 10.65 3.66
C CYS A 56 -4.76 10.61 3.94
N ILE A 57 -5.54 9.93 3.09
CA ILE A 57 -7.00 9.76 3.26
C ILE A 57 -7.29 8.97 4.53
N LEU A 58 -6.66 7.81 4.70
CA LEU A 58 -6.83 6.96 5.87
C LEU A 58 -6.40 7.71 7.13
N LYS A 59 -5.28 8.44 7.09
CA LYS A 59 -4.81 9.22 8.22
C LYS A 59 -5.79 10.30 8.65
N ARG A 60 -6.34 11.08 7.71
CA ARG A 60 -7.40 12.06 8.03
C ARG A 60 -8.62 11.45 8.68
N ARG A 61 -8.98 10.22 8.31
CA ARG A 61 -10.12 9.50 8.90
C ARG A 61 -9.86 9.11 10.35
N TYR A 62 -8.65 8.69 10.69
CA TYR A 62 -8.29 8.19 12.02
C TYR A 62 -7.72 9.25 12.96
N GLY A 63 -7.15 10.33 12.44
CA GLY A 63 -6.63 11.46 13.21
C GLY A 63 -6.82 12.74 12.41
N ARG A 64 -7.23 13.83 13.06
CA ARG A 64 -7.50 15.12 12.43
C ARG A 64 -6.23 15.85 11.94
N VAL A 65 -5.24 15.12 11.42
CA VAL A 65 -3.97 15.66 10.94
C VAL A 65 -4.04 15.84 9.42
N ARG A 66 -3.86 17.07 8.94
CA ARG A 66 -3.74 17.36 7.51
C ARG A 66 -2.29 17.14 7.07
N ILE A 67 -2.02 15.96 6.53
CA ILE A 67 -0.73 15.65 5.92
C ILE A 67 -0.76 16.09 4.46
N ALA A 68 0.29 16.80 4.01
CA ALA A 68 0.47 17.16 2.61
C ALA A 68 1.14 15.99 1.87
N ALA A 69 0.42 15.40 0.90
CA ALA A 69 0.88 14.23 0.17
C ALA A 69 2.23 14.43 -0.55
N ARG A 70 2.52 15.65 -1.03
CA ARG A 70 3.74 15.97 -1.77
C ARG A 70 5.00 16.08 -0.92
N SER A 71 4.87 16.30 0.39
CA SER A 71 6.01 16.51 1.29
C SER A 71 6.26 15.30 2.20
N LEU A 72 5.63 14.15 1.92
CA LEU A 72 5.72 13.00 2.80
C LEU A 72 7.06 12.30 2.63
N THR A 73 7.83 12.20 3.71
CA THR A 73 9.08 11.42 3.71
C THR A 73 8.77 9.93 3.89
N ILE A 74 9.71 9.06 3.53
CA ILE A 74 9.53 7.62 3.65
C ILE A 74 9.40 7.18 5.12
N GLY A 75 10.13 7.82 6.03
CA GLY A 75 10.01 7.56 7.47
C GLY A 75 8.63 7.91 8.01
N GLN A 76 8.07 9.05 7.59
CA GLN A 76 6.70 9.45 7.94
C GLN A 76 5.67 8.52 7.31
N ALA A 77 5.83 8.19 6.02
CA ALA A 77 4.91 7.29 5.32
C ALA A 77 4.85 5.91 5.98
N VAL A 78 6.01 5.30 6.28
CA VAL A 78 6.08 3.98 6.93
C VAL A 78 5.48 4.03 8.34
N THR A 79 5.75 5.09 9.10
CA THR A 79 5.12 5.29 10.42
C THR A 79 3.60 5.36 10.29
N HIS A 80 3.08 6.16 9.35
CA HIS A 80 1.65 6.28 9.14
C HIS A 80 0.99 5.00 8.66
N ILE A 81 1.65 4.25 7.78
CA ILE A 81 1.22 2.92 7.35
C ILE A 81 1.15 1.99 8.56
N ALA A 82 2.18 1.97 9.41
CA ALA A 82 2.19 1.16 10.61
C ALA A 82 1.05 1.56 11.56
N GLU A 83 0.80 2.86 11.76
CA GLU A 83 -0.30 3.34 12.60
C GLU A 83 -1.67 2.94 12.03
N ILE A 84 -1.85 3.00 10.71
CA ILE A 84 -3.04 2.44 10.03
C ILE A 84 -3.16 0.93 10.29
N GLY A 85 -2.04 0.22 10.41
CA GLY A 85 -1.97 -1.19 10.77
C GLY A 85 -2.15 -1.49 12.27
N GLY A 86 -2.33 -0.47 13.13
CA GLY A 86 -2.52 -0.61 14.56
C GLY A 86 -1.27 -0.35 15.42
N TYR A 87 -0.22 0.27 14.87
CA TYR A 87 0.91 0.76 15.66
C TYR A 87 0.47 1.97 16.51
N THR A 88 0.77 1.94 17.80
CA THR A 88 0.35 2.99 18.76
C THR A 88 1.52 3.80 19.32
N GLY A 89 2.76 3.57 18.89
CA GLY A 89 3.91 4.40 19.26
C GLY A 89 4.18 4.54 20.76
N LYS A 90 3.92 3.49 21.56
CA LYS A 90 4.20 3.51 23.02
C LYS A 90 5.68 3.84 23.27
N SER A 91 6.00 4.58 24.34
CA SER A 91 7.38 5.08 24.58
C SER A 91 8.43 3.97 24.78
N SER A 92 8.01 2.75 25.14
CA SER A 92 8.85 1.55 25.21
C SER A 92 8.71 0.62 24.00
N GLY A 93 7.79 0.92 23.08
CA GLY A 93 7.55 0.16 21.87
C GLY A 93 8.59 0.51 20.83
N GLY A 94 9.48 -0.44 20.54
CA GLY A 94 10.45 -0.30 19.47
C GLY A 94 9.82 0.06 18.11
N PRO A 95 10.67 0.39 17.11
CA PRO A 95 10.21 0.82 15.79
C PRO A 95 9.22 -0.18 15.16
N PRO A 96 8.32 0.29 14.26
CA PRO A 96 7.23 -0.53 13.74
C PRO A 96 7.73 -1.84 13.11
N GLY A 97 7.10 -2.95 13.51
CA GLY A 97 7.42 -4.29 13.02
C GLY A 97 6.79 -4.62 11.66
N SER A 98 7.37 -5.59 10.96
CA SER A 98 6.99 -5.99 9.60
C SER A 98 5.51 -6.39 9.48
N THR A 99 4.95 -7.09 10.47
CA THR A 99 3.53 -7.48 10.49
C THR A 99 2.58 -6.28 10.55
N THR A 100 2.93 -5.25 11.32
CA THR A 100 2.09 -4.06 11.47
C THR A 100 2.15 -3.19 10.22
N ILE A 101 3.34 -3.09 9.59
CA ILE A 101 3.49 -2.46 8.28
C ILE A 101 2.68 -3.22 7.22
N GLY A 102 2.74 -4.55 7.20
CA GLY A 102 1.99 -5.39 6.26
C GLY A 102 0.47 -5.18 6.35
N ARG A 103 -0.09 -5.20 7.56
CA ARG A 103 -1.53 -4.89 7.78
C ARG A 103 -1.90 -3.48 7.35
N GLY A 104 -1.00 -2.52 7.57
CA GLY A 104 -1.17 -1.15 7.09
C GLY A 104 -1.22 -1.06 5.57
N LEU A 105 -0.28 -1.73 4.88
CA LEU A 105 -0.18 -1.75 3.42
C LEU A 105 -1.42 -2.38 2.78
N GLU A 106 -1.95 -3.45 3.36
CA GLU A 106 -3.18 -4.09 2.88
C GLU A 106 -4.35 -3.08 2.84
N ARG A 107 -4.55 -2.34 3.92
CA ARG A 107 -5.60 -1.30 4.01
C ARG A 107 -5.36 -0.14 3.06
N VAL A 108 -4.11 0.31 2.93
CA VAL A 108 -3.70 1.37 2.01
C VAL A 108 -3.95 0.96 0.57
N ARG A 109 -3.63 -0.28 0.20
CA ARG A 109 -3.80 -0.80 -1.16
C ARG A 109 -5.27 -0.78 -1.58
N LEU A 110 -6.19 -1.19 -0.71
CA LEU A 110 -7.62 -1.15 -0.99
C LEU A 110 -8.11 0.28 -1.29
N VAL A 111 -7.68 1.27 -0.50
CA VAL A 111 -8.06 2.67 -0.71
C VAL A 111 -7.39 3.24 -1.96
N ALA A 112 -6.14 2.86 -2.25
CA ALA A 112 -5.43 3.28 -3.44
C ALA A 112 -6.12 2.79 -4.72
N GLU A 113 -6.52 1.51 -4.76
CA GLU A 113 -7.27 0.93 -5.86
C GLU A 113 -8.64 1.58 -6.03
N GLY A 114 -9.40 1.75 -4.93
CA GLY A 114 -10.67 2.46 -4.97
C GLY A 114 -10.53 3.91 -5.46
N ARG A 115 -9.44 4.59 -5.11
CA ARG A 115 -9.17 5.95 -5.58
C ARG A 115 -8.83 5.99 -7.07
N LYS A 116 -8.04 5.02 -7.54
CA LYS A 116 -7.70 4.89 -8.97
C LYS A 116 -8.98 4.68 -9.80
N LEU A 117 -9.84 3.76 -9.39
CA LEU A 117 -11.14 3.52 -10.05
C LEU A 117 -12.03 4.77 -10.03
N ALA A 118 -12.09 5.48 -8.90
CA ALA A 118 -12.88 6.72 -8.81
C ALA A 118 -12.36 7.82 -9.74
N ASP A 119 -11.03 7.96 -9.85
CA ASP A 119 -10.43 8.93 -10.75
C ASP A 119 -10.67 8.55 -12.23
N GLU A 120 -10.64 7.26 -12.58
CA GLU A 120 -10.99 6.75 -13.91
C GLU A 120 -12.45 7.07 -14.28
N VAL A 121 -13.41 6.72 -13.41
CA VAL A 121 -14.84 7.02 -13.60
C VAL A 121 -15.07 8.53 -13.79
N ARG A 122 -14.35 9.35 -13.02
CA ARG A 122 -14.43 10.82 -13.11
C ARG A 122 -13.95 11.32 -14.48
N VAL A 123 -12.84 10.79 -15.00
CA VAL A 123 -12.29 11.17 -16.31
C VAL A 123 -13.23 10.73 -17.42
N THR A 124 -13.74 9.50 -17.38
CA THR A 124 -14.69 9.00 -18.39
C THR A 124 -15.99 9.81 -18.39
N SER A 125 -16.54 10.13 -17.22
CA SER A 125 -17.72 11.00 -17.07
C SER A 125 -17.50 12.39 -17.66
N TRP A 126 -16.34 12.99 -17.40
CA TRP A 126 -15.99 14.30 -17.94
C TRP A 126 -15.88 14.25 -19.46
N ASN A 127 -15.20 13.25 -20.03
CA ASN A 127 -15.03 13.11 -21.48
C ASN A 127 -16.38 12.92 -22.20
N LYS A 128 -17.30 12.13 -21.64
CA LYS A 128 -18.66 11.98 -22.18
C LYS A 128 -19.41 13.31 -22.22
N ARG A 129 -19.33 14.12 -21.15
CA ARG A 129 -19.95 15.46 -21.12
C ARG A 129 -19.36 16.41 -22.15
N VAL A 130 -18.04 16.42 -22.30
CA VAL A 130 -17.35 17.25 -23.30
C VAL A 130 -17.75 16.85 -24.73
N ASN A 131 -17.80 15.55 -25.02
CA ASN A 131 -18.19 15.06 -26.35
C ASN A 131 -19.67 15.34 -26.67
N LEU A 132 -20.56 15.23 -25.68
CA LEU A 132 -21.99 15.56 -25.86
C LEU A 132 -22.19 17.04 -26.19
N CYS A 133 -21.42 17.94 -25.57
CA CYS A 133 -21.43 19.37 -25.87
C CYS A 133 -20.89 19.65 -27.29
N ARG A 134 -19.84 18.94 -27.72
CA ARG A 134 -19.24 19.09 -29.06
C ARG A 134 -20.12 18.56 -30.20
N SER A 135 -21.00 17.59 -29.94
CA SER A 135 -21.91 17.05 -30.96
C SER A 135 -23.21 17.83 -31.12
N GLN A 136 -23.44 18.88 -30.32
CA GLN A 136 -24.64 19.73 -30.34
C GLN A 136 -24.40 21.14 -30.91
N CYS A 137 -23.17 21.43 -31.34
CA CYS A 137 -22.79 22.62 -32.12
C CYS A 137 -22.55 22.22 -33.58
#